data_AF-A0A2E7MCD9-F1
#
_entry.id   AF-A0A2E7MCD9-F1
#
_cell.length_a   1.000
_cell.length_b   1.000
_cell.length_c   1.000
_cell.angle_alpha   90.00
_cell.angle_beta   90.00
_cell.angle_gamma   90.00
#
_symmetry.space_group_name_H-M   'P 1'
#
loop_
_entity.id
_entity.type
_entity.pdbx_description
1 polymer ?
#
loop_
_entity_poly.entity_id
_entity_poly.type
_entity_poly.pdbx_seq_one_letter_code
_entity_poly.pdbx_strand_id
1 'polypeptide(L)'
;MSSDDPQDPPRTHRWFRREQPASTARREDHPVTVQAPSGSAPDPEALQEQICAALAGWPVATLKLVGSLEEKGKIPRPPGRFLRAVLGHLVDTTLCTCRGYRCTSRSCIGHQLLGRRARGPDVDGEAWSPLAVRASNTKTGVCQKGGRIGAELLFVGHEAVRQLPRLIEVLRDPPPPPEQHPPITWNTVQYLQLDEDRELRWRKASEDGGGVPPLALDLLTEPRVRKGRLTLTFLSPTPLVRRLERGVVVPELPLVIDRMTRGMGAWMGRTGHKGPRLPVDDLLRVASAAQLGADNTRTVDIPGRLLGAQGNEPEDDESRVPSLMGSITWKGDFSGLAPLLRAVNQLGMGPGKQYGLGEVNVR
;
A
#
# COMPACT_ATOMS: atom_id res chain seq x y z
N MET A 1 -14.95 -24.75 62.01
CA MET A 1 -13.64 -24.10 61.69
C MET A 1 -12.85 -25.16 60.94
N SER A 2 -13.05 -25.33 59.64
CA SER A 2 -12.51 -24.56 58.50
C SER A 2 -11.00 -24.67 58.34
N SER A 3 -10.56 -25.60 57.49
CA SER A 3 -9.43 -25.41 56.56
C SER A 3 -9.38 -26.57 55.57
N ASP A 4 -10.01 -26.41 54.41
CA ASP A 4 -9.69 -27.16 53.19
C ASP A 4 -9.92 -26.19 52.03
N ASP A 5 -8.85 -25.56 51.56
CA ASP A 5 -8.82 -24.75 50.34
C ASP A 5 -8.74 -25.69 49.12
N PRO A 6 -9.69 -25.67 48.19
CA PRO A 6 -9.53 -26.37 46.93
C PRO A 6 -8.69 -25.51 45.95
N GLN A 7 -7.64 -26.12 45.43
CA GLN A 7 -6.78 -25.60 44.36
C GLN A 7 -7.60 -25.09 43.16
N ASP A 8 -7.43 -23.82 42.85
CA ASP A 8 -8.03 -23.14 41.70
C ASP A 8 -7.36 -23.65 40.39
N PRO A 9 -8.06 -24.34 39.48
CA PRO A 9 -7.45 -24.86 38.26
C PRO A 9 -7.16 -23.74 37.24
N PRO A 10 -6.15 -23.90 36.37
CA PRO A 10 -5.73 -22.84 35.46
C PRO A 10 -6.84 -22.47 34.47
N ARG A 11 -7.17 -21.17 34.43
CA ARG A 11 -8.17 -20.58 33.50
C ARG A 11 -7.71 -20.74 32.05
N THR A 12 -8.18 -21.77 31.37
CA THR A 12 -8.07 -21.88 29.92
C THR A 12 -9.03 -20.89 29.26
N HIS A 13 -8.50 -19.80 28.70
CA HIS A 13 -9.26 -18.90 27.84
C HIS A 13 -9.65 -19.64 26.55
N ARG A 14 -10.87 -20.19 26.50
CA ARG A 14 -11.49 -20.63 25.25
C ARG A 14 -11.87 -19.38 24.44
N TRP A 15 -11.31 -19.26 23.25
CA TRP A 15 -11.70 -18.25 22.27
C TRP A 15 -13.12 -18.57 21.77
N PHE A 16 -14.14 -17.95 22.37
CA PHE A 16 -15.48 -18.01 21.82
C PHE A 16 -15.55 -17.16 20.56
N ARG A 17 -15.92 -17.80 19.43
CA ARG A 17 -16.32 -17.12 18.21
C ARG A 17 -17.56 -16.30 18.55
N ARG A 18 -17.48 -14.96 18.54
CA ARG A 18 -18.69 -14.13 18.63
C ARG A 18 -19.55 -14.47 17.42
N GLU A 19 -20.70 -15.10 17.67
CA GLU A 19 -21.76 -15.24 16.69
C GLU A 19 -22.13 -13.83 16.21
N GLN A 20 -21.76 -13.52 14.97
CA GLN A 20 -22.30 -12.34 14.29
C GLN A 20 -23.78 -12.62 14.00
N PRO A 21 -24.69 -11.66 14.20
CA PRO A 21 -26.07 -11.83 13.80
C PRO A 21 -26.12 -12.11 12.29
N ALA A 22 -26.93 -13.11 11.90
CA ALA A 22 -27.12 -13.48 10.51
C ALA A 22 -27.55 -12.25 9.70
N SER A 23 -26.67 -11.78 8.82
CA SER A 23 -27.03 -10.75 7.85
C SER A 23 -28.14 -11.30 6.95
N THR A 24 -29.16 -10.50 6.72
CA THR A 24 -30.21 -10.69 5.70
C THR A 24 -29.63 -11.31 4.43
N ALA A 25 -30.29 -12.33 3.91
CA ALA A 25 -29.82 -13.13 2.77
C ALA A 25 -29.37 -12.22 1.62
N ARG A 26 -28.05 -12.11 1.43
CA ARG A 26 -27.48 -11.49 0.24
C ARG A 26 -27.84 -12.40 -0.94
N ARG A 27 -28.23 -11.78 -2.06
CA ARG A 27 -28.25 -12.39 -3.40
C ARG A 27 -27.03 -13.32 -3.53
N GLU A 28 -27.19 -14.45 -4.21
CA GLU A 28 -26.09 -15.40 -4.47
C GLU A 28 -24.94 -14.69 -5.21
N ASP A 29 -24.06 -14.07 -4.44
CA ASP A 29 -22.94 -13.28 -4.93
C ASP A 29 -21.91 -14.30 -5.45
N HIS A 30 -21.84 -14.45 -6.78
CA HIS A 30 -20.84 -15.31 -7.39
C HIS A 30 -19.42 -14.88 -7.01
N PRO A 31 -18.47 -15.83 -6.89
CA PRO A 31 -17.07 -15.49 -6.67
C PRO A 31 -16.53 -14.60 -7.79
N VAL A 32 -15.80 -13.55 -7.41
CA VAL A 32 -15.02 -12.77 -8.36
C VAL A 32 -13.86 -13.63 -8.84
N THR A 33 -13.84 -13.97 -10.12
CA THR A 33 -12.82 -14.86 -10.71
C THR A 33 -12.06 -14.17 -11.83
N VAL A 34 -10.83 -14.63 -12.07
CA VAL A 34 -10.01 -14.22 -13.20
C VAL A 34 -9.64 -15.47 -13.98
N GLN A 35 -10.04 -15.52 -15.25
CA GLN A 35 -9.65 -16.61 -16.13
C GLN A 35 -8.21 -16.42 -16.60
N ALA A 36 -7.36 -17.41 -16.35
CA ALA A 36 -6.04 -17.45 -16.93
C ALA A 36 -6.11 -17.83 -18.42
N PRO A 37 -5.24 -17.26 -19.28
CA PRO A 37 -5.13 -17.68 -20.67
C PRO A 37 -4.80 -19.17 -20.80
N SER A 38 -5.23 -19.80 -21.88
CA SER A 38 -4.85 -21.17 -22.19
C SER A 38 -3.34 -21.29 -22.48
N GLY A 39 -2.81 -22.51 -22.32
CA GLY A 39 -1.39 -22.83 -22.50
C GLY A 39 -0.68 -23.18 -21.20
N SER A 40 0.55 -23.69 -21.31
CA SER A 40 1.40 -23.99 -20.16
C SER A 40 2.04 -22.72 -19.59
N ALA A 41 2.39 -22.76 -18.31
CA ALA A 41 3.26 -21.75 -17.72
C ALA A 41 4.59 -21.66 -18.53
N PRO A 42 5.15 -20.45 -18.72
CA PRO A 42 6.44 -20.30 -19.38
C PRO A 42 7.58 -20.82 -18.49
N ASP A 43 8.78 -20.87 -19.07
CA ASP A 43 10.00 -21.09 -18.30
C ASP A 43 10.17 -20.01 -17.20
N PRO A 44 10.49 -20.38 -15.95
CA PRO A 44 10.63 -19.43 -14.85
C PRO A 44 11.76 -18.41 -15.00
N GLU A 45 12.86 -18.74 -15.68
CA GLU A 45 13.98 -17.80 -15.86
C GLU A 45 13.60 -16.77 -16.92
N ALA A 46 13.04 -17.20 -18.05
CA ALA A 46 12.54 -16.32 -19.08
C ALA A 46 11.47 -15.33 -18.54
N LEU A 47 10.56 -15.81 -17.69
CA LEU A 47 9.55 -14.95 -17.07
C LEU A 47 10.18 -13.91 -16.13
N GLN A 48 11.18 -14.30 -15.33
CA GLN A 48 11.89 -13.36 -14.45
C GLN A 48 12.57 -12.26 -15.26
N GLU A 49 13.26 -12.61 -16.35
CA GLU A 49 13.92 -11.64 -17.24
C GLU A 49 12.92 -10.64 -17.81
N GLN A 50 11.75 -11.09 -18.26
CA GLN A 50 10.70 -10.21 -18.77
C GLN A 50 10.16 -9.25 -17.69
N ILE A 51 9.94 -9.75 -16.46
CA ILE A 51 9.49 -8.91 -15.35
C ILE A 51 10.57 -7.89 -14.97
N CYS A 52 11.83 -8.31 -14.85
CA CYS A 52 12.95 -7.42 -14.56
C CYS A 52 13.09 -6.35 -15.64
N ALA A 53 12.99 -6.72 -16.92
CA ALA A 53 13.01 -5.76 -18.02
C ALA A 53 11.85 -4.74 -17.93
N ALA A 54 10.65 -5.18 -17.54
CA ALA A 54 9.50 -4.28 -17.34
C ALA A 54 9.69 -3.33 -16.15
N LEU A 55 10.39 -3.74 -15.09
CA LEU A 55 10.65 -2.93 -13.90
C LEU A 55 11.88 -2.02 -14.04
N ALA A 56 12.82 -2.40 -14.90
CA ALA A 56 14.10 -1.72 -15.05
C ALA A 56 13.95 -0.23 -15.37
N GLY A 57 14.66 0.61 -14.63
CA GLY A 57 14.67 2.05 -14.80
C GLY A 57 13.39 2.77 -14.37
N TRP A 58 12.40 2.08 -13.78
CA TRP A 58 11.20 2.73 -13.26
C TRP A 58 11.54 3.54 -12.00
N PRO A 59 11.37 4.87 -11.98
CA PRO A 59 11.81 5.67 -10.85
C PRO A 59 10.88 5.47 -9.66
N VAL A 60 11.39 4.84 -8.61
CA VAL A 60 10.67 4.65 -7.36
C VAL A 60 11.58 5.10 -6.22
N ALA A 61 11.06 5.80 -5.22
CA ALA A 61 11.83 6.17 -4.05
C ALA A 61 11.00 5.93 -2.79
N THR A 62 11.64 5.51 -1.71
CA THR A 62 10.97 5.29 -0.42
C THR A 62 11.60 6.17 0.63
N LEU A 63 10.78 6.99 1.29
CA LEU A 63 11.14 7.74 2.49
C LEU A 63 10.58 7.03 3.72
N LYS A 64 11.33 7.05 4.82
CA LYS A 64 10.86 6.64 6.14
C LYS A 64 10.86 7.84 7.06
N LEU A 65 9.68 8.09 7.62
CA LEU A 65 9.44 9.16 8.56
C LEU A 65 9.26 8.56 9.95
N VAL A 66 10.00 9.10 10.91
CA VAL A 66 9.82 8.80 12.34
C VAL A 66 9.70 10.12 13.08
N GLY A 67 8.55 10.31 13.72
CA GLY A 67 8.19 11.51 14.45
C GLY A 67 7.55 11.22 15.80
N SER A 68 7.14 12.29 16.48
CA SER A 68 6.41 12.23 17.74
C SER A 68 5.27 13.26 17.76
N LEU A 69 4.18 12.92 18.44
CA LEU A 69 3.10 13.88 18.69
C LEU A 69 3.52 14.96 19.68
N GLU A 70 3.24 16.21 19.37
CA GLU A 70 3.54 17.35 20.26
C GLU A 70 2.53 17.47 21.42
N GLU A 71 1.34 16.90 21.22
CA GLU A 71 0.25 16.86 22.19
C GLU A 71 -0.50 15.53 22.14
N LYS A 72 -1.44 15.35 23.08
CA LYS A 72 -2.32 14.17 23.09
C LYS A 72 -3.31 14.27 21.93
N GLY A 73 -3.45 13.21 21.14
CA GLY A 73 -4.34 13.19 19.98
C GLY A 73 -4.90 11.82 19.64
N LYS A 74 -5.90 11.79 18.76
CA LYS A 74 -6.54 10.55 18.28
C LYS A 74 -6.14 10.28 16.84
N ILE A 75 -5.55 9.12 16.59
CA ILE A 75 -5.19 8.67 15.23
C ILE A 75 -6.28 7.71 14.71
N PRO A 76 -6.95 8.03 13.60
CA PRO A 76 -8.02 7.21 13.03
C PRO A 76 -7.49 5.91 12.38
N ARG A 77 -8.41 4.98 12.10
CA ARG A 77 -8.15 3.80 11.25
C ARG A 77 -8.78 4.02 9.86
N PRO A 78 -8.08 3.69 8.76
CA PRO A 78 -6.66 3.34 8.70
C PRO A 78 -5.76 4.58 8.97
N PRO A 79 -4.56 4.39 9.58
CA PRO A 79 -3.67 5.50 9.91
C PRO A 79 -3.14 6.24 8.68
N GLY A 80 -3.06 5.57 7.52
CA GLY A 80 -2.64 6.18 6.26
C GLY A 80 -3.53 7.35 5.83
N ARG A 81 -4.83 7.34 6.14
CA ARG A 81 -5.73 8.48 5.85
C ARG A 81 -5.30 9.74 6.60
N PHE A 82 -4.97 9.58 7.88
CA PHE A 82 -4.48 10.68 8.72
C PHE A 82 -3.15 11.20 8.22
N LEU A 83 -2.20 10.30 7.94
CA LEU A 83 -0.88 10.67 7.41
C LEU A 83 -1.00 11.38 6.06
N ARG A 84 -1.92 10.94 5.19
CA ARG A 84 -2.18 11.58 3.89
C ARG A 84 -2.80 12.96 4.03
N ALA A 85 -3.63 13.21 5.05
CA ALA A 85 -4.19 14.53 5.33
C ALA A 85 -3.11 15.49 5.84
N VAL A 86 -2.27 15.05 6.79
CA VAL A 86 -1.14 15.83 7.30
C VAL A 86 -0.15 16.15 6.18
N LEU A 87 0.27 15.15 5.40
CA LEU A 87 1.17 15.33 4.25
C LEU A 87 0.52 16.19 3.16
N GLY A 88 -0.78 16.00 2.90
CA GLY A 88 -1.53 16.80 1.94
C GLY A 88 -1.53 18.27 2.30
N HIS A 89 -1.86 18.59 3.55
CA HIS A 89 -1.84 19.96 4.07
C HIS A 89 -0.45 20.59 3.97
N LEU A 90 0.59 19.86 4.39
CA LEU A 90 1.97 20.31 4.28
C LEU A 90 2.31 20.70 2.85
N VAL A 91 2.04 19.83 1.87
CA VAL A 91 2.31 20.08 0.45
C VAL A 91 1.42 21.19 -0.11
N ASP A 92 0.15 21.25 0.29
CA ASP A 92 -0.80 22.27 -0.18
C ASP A 92 -0.42 23.68 0.27
N THR A 93 0.08 23.82 1.49
CA THR A 93 0.46 25.11 2.08
C THR A 93 1.81 25.61 1.59
N THR A 94 2.75 24.71 1.27
CA THR A 94 4.15 25.09 1.01
C THR A 94 4.62 24.87 -0.43
N LEU A 95 4.16 23.82 -1.10
CA LEU A 95 4.68 23.40 -2.41
C LEU A 95 3.64 23.55 -3.54
N CYS A 96 2.37 23.72 -3.22
CA CYS A 96 1.30 23.83 -4.21
C CYS A 96 1.12 25.28 -4.68
N THR A 97 1.25 25.50 -6.00
CA THR A 97 1.08 26.81 -6.64
C THR A 97 -0.28 26.97 -7.34
N CYS A 98 -1.13 25.95 -7.32
CA CYS A 98 -2.46 26.00 -7.95
C CYS A 98 -3.37 27.02 -7.24
N ARG A 99 -4.19 27.73 -8.03
CA ARG A 99 -5.27 28.60 -7.53
C ARG A 99 -6.58 27.79 -7.42
N GLY A 100 -7.43 28.10 -6.45
CA GLY A 100 -8.73 27.44 -6.24
C GLY A 100 -8.68 26.12 -5.45
N TYR A 101 -9.81 25.50 -5.15
CA TYR A 101 -9.89 24.42 -4.16
C TYR A 101 -9.25 23.07 -4.60
N ARG A 102 -8.78 22.91 -5.84
CA ARG A 102 -8.13 21.68 -6.34
C ARG A 102 -6.72 21.94 -6.89
N CYS A 103 -5.84 20.96 -6.72
CA CYS A 103 -4.56 20.88 -7.41
C CYS A 103 -4.72 20.03 -8.68
N THR A 104 -4.61 20.66 -9.86
CA THR A 104 -4.83 20.00 -11.16
C THR A 104 -3.70 20.24 -12.17
N SER A 105 -2.84 21.23 -11.95
CA SER A 105 -1.77 21.56 -12.90
C SER A 105 -0.62 20.56 -12.80
N ARG A 106 -0.27 19.91 -13.91
CA ARG A 106 0.86 18.96 -13.98
C ARG A 106 2.23 19.61 -13.70
N SER A 107 2.35 20.93 -13.89
CA SER A 107 3.57 21.67 -13.57
C SER A 107 3.70 22.03 -12.08
N CYS A 108 2.63 21.86 -11.29
CA CYS A 108 2.65 22.13 -9.86
C CYS A 108 3.41 21.02 -9.11
N ILE A 109 4.33 21.39 -8.22
CA ILE A 109 5.10 20.44 -7.39
C ILE A 109 4.15 19.56 -6.57
N GLY A 110 3.10 20.17 -6.00
CA GLY A 110 2.08 19.44 -5.26
C GLY A 110 1.37 18.38 -6.10
N HIS A 111 1.15 18.63 -7.40
CA HIS A 111 0.58 17.64 -8.33
C HIS A 111 1.58 16.54 -8.64
N GLN A 112 2.85 16.88 -8.84
CA GLN A 112 3.91 15.91 -9.13
C GLN A 112 4.12 14.94 -7.97
N LEU A 113 4.03 15.41 -6.72
CA LEU A 113 4.19 14.59 -5.52
C LEU A 113 2.97 13.76 -5.16
N LEU A 114 1.76 14.34 -5.22
CA LEU A 114 0.55 13.73 -4.66
C LEU A 114 -0.56 13.46 -5.68
N GLY A 115 -0.35 13.84 -6.95
CA GLY A 115 -1.36 13.73 -8.00
C GLY A 115 -2.45 14.79 -7.91
N ARG A 116 -3.47 14.64 -8.78
CA ARG A 116 -4.68 15.47 -8.74
C ARG A 116 -5.46 15.21 -7.44
N ARG A 117 -5.89 16.28 -6.76
CA ARG A 117 -6.64 16.22 -5.49
C ARG A 117 -7.41 17.51 -5.17
N ALA A 118 -8.33 17.46 -4.22
CA ALA A 118 -8.76 18.64 -3.47
C ALA A 118 -7.64 19.11 -2.52
N ARG A 119 -7.59 20.41 -2.26
CA ARG A 119 -6.74 21.00 -1.23
C ARG A 119 -7.49 20.95 0.10
N GLY A 120 -6.83 20.49 1.16
CA GLY A 120 -7.44 20.36 2.49
C GLY A 120 -7.62 18.90 2.94
N PRO A 121 -8.44 18.67 4.00
CA PRO A 121 -8.54 17.36 4.66
C PRO A 121 -9.42 16.33 3.92
N ASP A 122 -10.09 16.75 2.84
CA ASP A 122 -11.04 15.92 2.11
C ASP A 122 -10.36 14.76 1.40
N VAL A 123 -11.04 13.61 1.37
CA VAL A 123 -10.59 12.41 0.66
C VAL A 123 -10.99 12.53 -0.81
N ASP A 124 -10.31 13.41 -1.54
CA ASP A 124 -10.45 13.59 -2.98
C ASP A 124 -9.07 13.51 -3.63
N GLY A 125 -8.85 12.47 -4.42
CA GLY A 125 -7.59 12.26 -5.12
C GLY A 125 -7.68 11.16 -6.17
N GLU A 126 -6.80 11.21 -7.16
CA GLU A 126 -6.74 10.18 -8.21
C GLU A 126 -6.38 8.81 -7.62
N ALA A 127 -7.06 7.73 -8.05
CA ALA A 127 -6.84 6.37 -7.53
C ALA A 127 -5.38 5.90 -7.63
N TRP A 128 -4.68 6.37 -8.65
CA TRP A 128 -3.28 6.06 -8.97
C TRP A 128 -2.37 7.26 -8.77
N SER A 129 -2.52 7.94 -7.63
CA SER A 129 -1.60 8.99 -7.19
C SER A 129 -0.15 8.48 -7.21
N PRO A 130 0.84 9.33 -7.55
CA PRO A 130 2.26 8.96 -7.52
C PRO A 130 2.82 8.75 -6.11
N LEU A 131 1.96 8.67 -5.09
CA LEU A 131 2.27 8.41 -3.70
C LEU A 131 1.58 7.12 -3.20
N ALA A 132 2.31 6.35 -2.41
CA ALA A 132 1.75 5.37 -1.47
C ALA A 132 2.20 5.68 -0.05
N VAL A 133 1.30 5.47 0.91
CA VAL A 133 1.57 5.62 2.34
C VAL A 133 1.54 4.24 2.97
N ARG A 134 2.62 3.79 3.59
CA ARG A 134 2.68 2.53 4.34
C ARG A 134 2.75 2.87 5.83
N ALA A 135 1.75 2.39 6.55
CA ALA A 135 1.43 2.86 7.90
C ALA A 135 0.99 1.71 8.82
N SER A 136 1.24 0.47 8.44
CA SER A 136 0.96 -0.72 9.26
C SER A 136 1.63 -0.65 10.65
N ASN A 137 2.78 0.01 10.74
CA ASN A 137 3.53 0.22 11.99
C ASN A 137 3.09 1.46 12.78
N THR A 138 2.12 2.24 12.30
CA THR A 138 1.61 3.42 13.00
C THR A 138 0.57 3.01 14.04
N LYS A 139 0.78 3.41 15.30
CA LYS A 139 -0.21 3.20 16.36
C LYS A 139 -1.50 3.98 16.06
N THR A 140 -2.65 3.37 16.33
CA THR A 140 -3.97 3.99 16.14
C THR A 140 -4.70 4.15 17.48
N GLY A 141 -5.70 5.03 17.53
CA GLY A 141 -6.44 5.36 18.74
C GLY A 141 -5.87 6.57 19.49
N VAL A 142 -6.15 6.66 20.78
CA VAL A 142 -5.66 7.76 21.63
C VAL A 142 -4.17 7.55 21.89
N CYS A 143 -3.37 8.54 21.50
CA CYS A 143 -1.93 8.57 21.67
C CYS A 143 -1.55 9.74 22.58
N GLN A 144 -0.59 9.51 23.47
CA GLN A 144 -0.11 10.54 24.40
C GLN A 144 0.87 11.48 23.68
N LYS A 145 1.09 12.66 24.28
CA LYS A 145 2.21 13.54 23.93
C LYS A 145 3.53 12.75 23.95
N GLY A 146 4.39 12.98 22.96
CA GLY A 146 5.63 12.22 22.73
C GLY A 146 5.43 10.84 22.11
N GLY A 147 4.18 10.43 21.83
CA GLY A 147 3.89 9.15 21.20
C GLY A 147 4.49 9.05 19.80
N ARG A 148 5.23 7.96 19.54
CA ARG A 148 5.91 7.72 18.26
C ARG A 148 4.92 7.56 17.11
N ILE A 149 5.16 8.30 16.03
CA ILE A 149 4.50 8.18 14.73
C ILE A 149 5.55 7.69 13.72
N GLY A 150 5.24 6.63 13.00
CA GLY A 150 6.12 6.11 11.95
C GLY A 150 5.34 5.89 10.67
N ALA A 151 5.93 6.24 9.52
CA ALA A 151 5.35 6.01 8.20
C ALA A 151 6.46 5.75 7.18
N GLU A 152 6.15 4.98 6.14
CA GLU A 152 6.95 4.89 4.93
C GLU A 152 6.16 5.54 3.78
N LEU A 153 6.76 6.46 3.05
CA LEU A 153 6.18 7.14 1.89
C LEU A 153 6.89 6.66 0.64
N LEU A 154 6.14 6.14 -0.32
CA LEU A 154 6.67 5.68 -1.59
C LEU A 154 6.24 6.63 -2.69
N PHE A 155 7.19 7.05 -3.50
CA PHE A 155 6.99 7.94 -4.63
C PHE A 155 7.35 7.23 -5.92
N VAL A 156 6.50 7.35 -6.93
CA VAL A 156 6.69 6.71 -8.23
C VAL A 156 6.69 7.74 -9.36
N GLY A 157 7.61 7.56 -10.32
CA GLY A 157 7.79 8.43 -11.47
C GLY A 157 8.86 9.51 -11.28
N HIS A 158 9.51 9.88 -12.39
CA HIS A 158 10.60 10.87 -12.41
C HIS A 158 10.21 12.21 -11.79
N GLU A 159 8.99 12.69 -12.08
CA GLU A 159 8.49 13.97 -11.59
C GLU A 159 8.39 13.97 -10.06
N ALA A 160 7.83 12.92 -9.45
CA ALA A 160 7.70 12.82 -8.00
C ALA A 160 9.07 12.70 -7.31
N VAL A 161 9.92 11.80 -7.81
CA VAL A 161 11.25 11.53 -7.24
C VAL A 161 12.15 12.78 -7.27
N ARG A 162 12.09 13.57 -8.35
CA ARG A 162 12.85 14.83 -8.48
C ARG A 162 12.49 15.88 -7.43
N GLN A 163 11.26 15.85 -6.90
CA GLN A 163 10.78 16.85 -5.93
C GLN A 163 11.04 16.43 -4.47
N LEU A 164 11.61 15.24 -4.21
CA LEU A 164 11.85 14.76 -2.86
C LEU A 164 12.76 15.65 -2.01
N PRO A 165 13.84 16.27 -2.54
CA PRO A 165 14.64 17.20 -1.75
C PRO A 165 13.79 18.33 -1.15
N ARG A 166 12.91 18.94 -1.96
CA ARG A 166 11.99 20.00 -1.50
C ARG A 166 10.99 19.49 -0.47
N LEU A 167 10.47 18.28 -0.66
CA LEU A 167 9.57 17.67 0.32
C LEU A 167 10.29 17.40 1.66
N ILE A 168 11.54 16.92 1.61
CA ILE A 168 12.36 16.66 2.79
C ILE A 168 12.63 17.96 3.56
N GLU A 169 12.95 19.04 2.87
CA GLU A 169 13.12 20.38 3.48
C GLU A 169 11.86 20.79 4.26
N VAL A 170 10.68 20.69 3.64
CA VAL A 170 9.43 21.04 4.32
C VAL A 170 9.09 20.07 5.46
N LEU A 171 9.43 18.79 5.34
CA LEU A 171 9.20 17.82 6.43
C LEU A 171 10.05 18.11 7.68
N ARG A 172 11.20 18.78 7.53
CA ARG A 172 12.05 19.19 8.67
C ARG A 172 11.50 20.41 9.39
N ASP A 173 10.85 21.31 8.68
CA ASP A 173 10.20 22.50 9.23
C ASP A 173 8.74 22.59 8.72
N PRO A 174 7.84 21.72 9.23
CA PRO A 174 6.48 21.63 8.72
C PRO A 174 5.66 22.86 9.14
N PRO A 175 4.72 23.32 8.30
CA PRO A 175 3.73 24.31 8.74
C PRO A 175 2.85 23.72 9.85
N PRO A 176 2.11 24.56 10.60
CA PRO A 176 1.12 24.08 11.57
C PRO A 176 0.18 23.04 10.94
N PRO A 177 -0.21 21.98 11.66
CA PRO A 177 -1.09 20.96 11.12
C PRO A 177 -2.51 21.51 10.86
N PRO A 178 -3.35 20.76 10.13
CA PRO A 178 -4.79 21.04 10.09
C PRO A 178 -5.39 21.04 11.50
N GLU A 179 -6.33 21.94 11.79
CA GLU A 179 -6.95 22.10 13.13
C GLU A 179 -7.49 20.79 13.75
N GLN A 180 -7.88 19.83 12.91
CA GLN A 180 -8.48 18.56 13.33
C GLN A 180 -7.45 17.46 13.63
N HIS A 181 -6.16 17.75 13.51
CA HIS A 181 -5.08 16.76 13.57
C HIS A 181 -3.99 17.20 14.56
N PRO A 182 -3.54 16.31 15.47
CA PRO A 182 -2.49 16.65 16.41
C PRO A 182 -1.18 16.96 15.63
N PRO A 183 -0.42 17.99 16.03
CA PRO A 183 0.89 18.28 15.45
C PRO A 183 1.87 17.11 15.60
N ILE A 184 2.68 16.91 14.56
CA ILE A 184 3.73 15.90 14.51
C ILE A 184 5.05 16.61 14.23
N THR A 185 6.01 16.46 15.13
CA THR A 185 7.41 16.78 14.83
C THR A 185 8.06 15.58 14.17
N TRP A 186 8.65 15.74 12.99
CA TRP A 186 9.39 14.67 12.31
C TRP A 186 10.86 14.65 12.75
N ASN A 187 11.18 13.84 13.76
CA ASN A 187 12.53 13.74 14.31
C ASN A 187 13.54 13.13 13.33
N THR A 188 13.10 12.29 12.39
CA THR A 188 14.00 11.62 11.46
C THR A 188 13.32 11.36 10.12
N VAL A 189 14.01 11.78 9.06
CA VAL A 189 13.68 11.46 7.66
C VAL A 189 14.82 10.65 7.06
N GLN A 190 14.51 9.45 6.59
CA GLN A 190 15.45 8.55 5.93
C GLN A 190 14.96 8.22 4.53
N TYR A 191 15.84 7.80 3.63
CA TYR A 191 15.48 7.21 2.36
C TYR A 191 16.07 5.81 2.25
N LEU A 192 15.39 4.94 1.50
CA LEU A 192 15.85 3.58 1.22
C LEU A 192 16.72 3.60 -0.04
N GLN A 193 17.91 3.02 0.03
CA GLN A 193 18.83 2.89 -1.09
C GLN A 193 19.31 1.44 -1.21
N LEU A 194 19.47 0.99 -2.46
CA LEU A 194 20.19 -0.23 -2.77
C LEU A 194 21.69 0.10 -2.80
N ASP A 195 22.47 -0.51 -1.92
CA ASP A 195 23.91 -0.31 -1.83
C ASP A 195 24.64 -1.16 -2.89
N GLU A 196 25.95 -0.97 -3.04
CA GLU A 196 26.75 -1.67 -4.09
C GLU A 196 26.71 -3.20 -3.96
N ASP A 197 26.53 -3.70 -2.74
CA ASP A 197 26.37 -5.12 -2.41
C ASP A 197 24.95 -5.68 -2.68
N ARG A 198 24.06 -4.87 -3.28
CA ARG A 198 22.64 -5.16 -3.52
C ARG A 198 21.81 -5.35 -2.25
N GLU A 199 22.27 -4.83 -1.11
CA GLU A 199 21.49 -4.81 0.11
C GLU A 199 20.75 -3.49 0.29
N LEU A 200 19.53 -3.56 0.84
CA LEU A 200 18.71 -2.38 1.11
C LEU A 200 19.09 -1.74 2.44
N ARG A 201 19.46 -0.45 2.41
CA ARG A 201 19.88 0.28 3.61
C ARG A 201 19.16 1.62 3.72
N TRP A 202 18.74 1.94 4.94
CA TRP A 202 18.18 3.25 5.28
C TRP A 202 19.32 4.26 5.46
N ARG A 203 19.29 5.34 4.68
CA ARG A 203 20.22 6.47 4.80
C ARG A 203 19.47 7.67 5.37
N LYS A 204 20.09 8.41 6.28
CA LYS A 204 19.51 9.70 6.72
C LYS A 204 19.52 10.65 5.54
N ALA A 205 18.43 11.38 5.31
CA ALA A 205 18.47 12.49 4.37
C ALA A 205 19.41 13.57 4.95
N SER A 206 20.51 13.89 4.26
CA SER A 206 21.47 14.92 4.68
C SER A 206 20.99 16.33 4.34
N GLU A 207 21.62 17.35 4.95
CA GLU A 207 21.33 18.76 4.69
C GLU A 207 21.91 19.25 3.35
N ASP A 208 22.95 18.58 2.84
CA ASP A 208 23.74 19.02 1.69
C ASP A 208 23.10 18.78 0.31
N GLY A 209 21.77 18.66 0.23
CA GLY A 209 21.04 18.67 -1.04
C GLY A 209 21.26 17.49 -1.98
N GLY A 210 21.90 16.41 -1.52
CA GLY A 210 22.00 15.16 -2.28
C GLY A 210 20.61 14.62 -2.63
N GLY A 211 20.34 14.40 -3.91
CA GLY A 211 19.06 13.85 -4.37
C GLY A 211 18.77 12.47 -3.77
N VAL A 212 17.50 12.12 -3.66
CA VAL A 212 17.10 10.75 -3.26
C VAL A 212 17.25 9.84 -4.47
N PRO A 213 18.19 8.86 -4.47
CA PRO A 213 18.37 7.97 -5.59
C PRO A 213 17.13 7.08 -5.77
N PRO A 214 16.71 6.80 -7.01
CA PRO A 214 15.68 5.81 -7.26
C PRO A 214 16.13 4.40 -6.81
N LEU A 215 15.18 3.65 -6.26
CA LEU A 215 15.29 2.24 -5.94
C LEU A 215 15.16 1.40 -7.22
N ALA A 216 16.18 0.61 -7.52
CA ALA A 216 16.15 -0.35 -8.62
C ALA A 216 15.28 -1.57 -8.26
N LEU A 217 14.00 -1.53 -8.64
CA LEU A 217 13.03 -2.59 -8.31
C LEU A 217 13.36 -3.94 -8.95
N ASP A 218 14.00 -3.94 -10.11
CA ASP A 218 14.47 -5.10 -10.86
C ASP A 218 15.63 -5.83 -10.17
N LEU A 219 16.36 -5.15 -9.28
CA LEU A 219 17.52 -5.69 -8.58
C LEU A 219 17.22 -6.14 -7.14
N LEU A 220 15.96 -6.01 -6.69
CA LEU A 220 15.57 -6.42 -5.34
C LEU A 220 15.77 -7.92 -5.15
N THR A 221 16.41 -8.30 -4.03
CA THR A 221 16.68 -9.69 -3.64
C THR A 221 15.70 -10.20 -2.58
N GLU A 222 15.18 -9.30 -1.75
CA GLU A 222 14.21 -9.60 -0.69
C GLU A 222 12.80 -9.05 -1.02
N PRO A 223 11.72 -9.72 -0.55
CA PRO A 223 11.71 -10.98 0.20
C PRO A 223 12.13 -12.21 -0.63
N ARG A 224 12.79 -13.17 0.03
CA ARG A 224 13.05 -14.52 -0.51
C ARG A 224 11.75 -15.29 -0.71
N VAL A 225 11.25 -15.32 -1.93
CA VAL A 225 10.13 -16.19 -2.33
C VAL A 225 10.61 -17.64 -2.30
N ARG A 226 10.06 -18.45 -1.39
CA ARG A 226 10.44 -19.86 -1.26
C ARG A 226 9.93 -20.66 -2.46
N LYS A 227 10.73 -21.62 -2.94
CA LYS A 227 10.24 -22.64 -3.88
C LYS A 227 9.12 -23.44 -3.21
N GLY A 228 8.01 -23.66 -3.91
CA GLY A 228 6.92 -24.52 -3.44
C GLY A 228 5.86 -23.85 -2.56
N ARG A 229 6.11 -22.65 -2.01
CA ARG A 229 5.17 -21.97 -1.10
C ARG A 229 5.28 -20.45 -1.19
N LEU A 230 4.13 -19.80 -1.35
CA LEU A 230 3.98 -18.35 -1.33
C LEU A 230 3.00 -17.99 -0.23
N THR A 231 3.41 -17.16 0.72
CA THR A 231 2.53 -16.56 1.72
C THR A 231 2.43 -15.06 1.50
N LEU A 232 1.20 -14.57 1.29
CA LEU A 232 0.88 -13.15 1.20
C LEU A 232 0.13 -12.73 2.47
N THR A 233 0.61 -11.68 3.13
CA THR A 233 -0.05 -11.06 4.29
C THR A 233 -0.51 -9.67 3.92
N PHE A 234 -1.81 -9.40 4.07
CA PHE A 234 -2.41 -8.07 3.90
C PHE A 234 -2.28 -7.29 5.22
N LEU A 235 -1.26 -6.43 5.28
CA LEU A 235 -0.94 -5.61 6.46
C LEU A 235 -1.92 -4.46 6.66
N SER A 236 -2.63 -4.07 5.61
CA SER A 236 -3.71 -3.09 5.62
C SER A 236 -4.89 -3.60 4.77
N PRO A 237 -6.10 -3.03 4.93
CA PRO A 237 -7.24 -3.40 4.08
C PRO A 237 -6.85 -3.29 2.61
N THR A 238 -6.99 -4.40 1.89
CA THR A 238 -6.57 -4.51 0.49
C THR A 238 -7.80 -4.77 -0.39
N PRO A 239 -8.28 -3.76 -1.13
CA PRO A 239 -9.41 -3.90 -2.02
C PRO A 239 -9.00 -4.75 -3.24
N LEU A 240 -9.56 -5.95 -3.36
CA LEU A 240 -9.40 -6.80 -4.53
C LEU A 240 -10.54 -6.63 -5.54
N VAL A 241 -11.65 -6.02 -5.15
CA VAL A 241 -12.75 -5.66 -6.06
C VAL A 241 -12.61 -4.23 -6.55
N ARG A 242 -13.11 -3.97 -7.76
CA ARG A 242 -13.32 -2.61 -8.25
C ARG A 242 -14.57 -2.00 -7.61
N ARG A 243 -14.71 -0.66 -7.63
CA ARG A 243 -15.89 0.06 -7.06
C ARG A 243 -17.24 -0.50 -7.52
N LEU A 244 -17.31 -0.98 -8.76
CA LEU A 244 -18.54 -1.49 -9.39
C LEU A 244 -18.58 -3.01 -9.53
N GLU A 245 -17.51 -3.70 -9.12
CA GLU A 245 -17.43 -5.15 -9.18
C GLU A 245 -18.16 -5.74 -7.97
N ARG A 246 -19.16 -6.60 -8.22
CA ARG A 246 -19.95 -7.28 -7.20
C ARG A 246 -19.56 -8.75 -7.14
N GLY A 247 -19.66 -9.34 -5.95
CA GLY A 247 -19.34 -10.75 -5.74
C GLY A 247 -18.61 -11.01 -4.44
N VAL A 248 -18.49 -12.29 -4.08
CA VAL A 248 -17.65 -12.72 -2.96
C VAL A 248 -16.19 -12.69 -3.41
N VAL A 249 -15.33 -12.03 -2.64
CA VAL A 249 -13.90 -12.03 -2.89
C VAL A 249 -13.32 -13.37 -2.45
N VAL A 250 -13.02 -14.23 -3.41
CA VAL A 250 -12.22 -15.43 -3.20
C VAL A 250 -10.81 -15.15 -3.70
N PRO A 251 -9.82 -14.98 -2.82
CA PRO A 251 -8.45 -14.64 -3.18
C PRO A 251 -7.69 -15.84 -3.76
N GLU A 252 -8.14 -16.33 -4.91
CA GLU A 252 -7.34 -17.22 -5.74
C GLU A 252 -6.11 -16.45 -6.26
N LEU A 253 -4.99 -17.15 -6.47
CA LEU A 253 -3.76 -16.50 -6.89
C LEU A 253 -3.91 -15.73 -8.22
N PRO A 254 -4.64 -16.23 -9.24
CA PRO A 254 -4.90 -15.45 -10.47
C PRO A 254 -5.56 -14.10 -10.22
N LEU A 255 -6.54 -14.03 -9.31
CA LEU A 255 -7.20 -12.77 -8.95
C LEU A 255 -6.17 -11.80 -8.32
N VAL A 256 -5.38 -12.30 -7.38
CA VAL A 256 -4.37 -11.50 -6.67
C VAL A 256 -3.32 -10.96 -7.65
N ILE A 257 -2.81 -11.79 -8.56
CA ILE A 257 -1.82 -11.42 -9.57
C ILE A 257 -2.40 -10.43 -10.59
N ASP A 258 -3.65 -10.59 -11.03
CA ASP A 258 -4.33 -9.60 -11.88
C ASP A 258 -4.41 -8.23 -11.18
N ARG A 259 -4.78 -8.19 -9.90
CA ARG A 259 -4.85 -6.92 -9.15
C ARG A 259 -3.48 -6.27 -8.92
N MET A 260 -2.44 -7.08 -8.68
CA MET A 260 -1.05 -6.59 -8.60
C MET A 260 -0.62 -5.95 -9.93
N THR A 261 -0.74 -6.70 -11.02
CA THR A 261 -0.26 -6.30 -12.35
C THR A 261 -1.03 -5.12 -12.93
N ARG A 262 -2.35 -5.05 -12.77
CA ARG A 262 -3.15 -3.89 -13.19
C ARG A 262 -2.79 -2.64 -12.40
N GLY A 263 -2.62 -2.77 -11.09
CA GLY A 263 -2.24 -1.63 -10.25
C GLY A 263 -0.87 -1.07 -10.60
N MET A 264 0.11 -1.95 -10.85
CA MET A 264 1.42 -1.55 -11.32
C MET A 264 1.38 -0.97 -12.73
N GLY A 265 0.68 -1.61 -13.67
CA GLY A 265 0.53 -1.11 -15.03
C GLY A 265 -0.13 0.27 -15.10
N ALA A 266 -1.14 0.52 -14.25
CA ALA A 266 -1.77 1.83 -14.13
C ALA A 266 -0.77 2.90 -13.63
N TRP A 267 0.03 2.59 -12.61
CA TRP A 267 1.09 3.48 -12.13
C TRP A 267 2.20 3.72 -13.16
N MET A 268 2.66 2.68 -13.84
CA MET A 268 3.65 2.78 -14.92
C MET A 268 3.15 3.68 -16.05
N GLY A 269 1.90 3.47 -16.50
CA GLY A 269 1.27 4.32 -17.53
C GLY A 269 1.10 5.77 -17.05
N ARG A 270 0.64 5.97 -15.81
CA ARG A 270 0.46 7.30 -15.21
C ARG A 270 1.77 8.08 -15.05
N THR A 271 2.87 7.39 -14.80
CA THR A 271 4.20 7.98 -14.58
C THR A 271 5.06 8.06 -15.85
N GLY A 272 4.53 7.61 -16.99
CA GLY A 272 5.24 7.66 -18.27
C GLY A 272 6.45 6.72 -18.32
N HIS A 273 6.39 5.57 -17.63
CA HIS A 273 7.45 4.56 -17.66
C HIS A 273 7.67 4.06 -19.09
N LYS A 274 8.94 4.00 -19.53
CA LYS A 274 9.32 3.67 -20.91
C LYS A 274 9.68 2.19 -21.13
N GLY A 275 9.74 1.40 -20.06
CA GLY A 275 10.03 -0.04 -20.16
C GLY A 275 8.91 -0.83 -20.85
N PRO A 276 9.17 -2.10 -21.19
CA PRO A 276 8.15 -3.00 -21.70
C PRO A 276 7.01 -3.19 -20.68
N ARG A 277 5.84 -3.60 -21.16
CA ARG A 277 4.71 -3.94 -20.29
C ARG A 277 4.98 -5.24 -19.55
N LEU A 278 4.37 -5.39 -18.36
CA LEU A 278 4.38 -6.65 -17.63
C LEU A 278 3.74 -7.77 -18.48
N PRO A 279 4.31 -9.00 -18.48
CA PRO A 279 3.78 -10.13 -19.24
C PRO A 279 2.57 -10.76 -18.52
N VAL A 280 1.44 -10.03 -18.48
CA VAL A 280 0.26 -10.38 -17.64
C VAL A 280 -0.26 -11.78 -17.92
N ASP A 281 -0.35 -12.19 -19.18
CA ASP A 281 -0.88 -13.50 -19.56
C ASP A 281 -0.04 -14.65 -18.98
N ASP A 282 1.29 -14.53 -19.06
CA ASP A 282 2.22 -15.49 -18.51
C ASP A 282 2.21 -15.53 -16.99
N LEU A 283 2.10 -14.36 -16.34
CA LEU A 283 1.92 -14.25 -14.90
C LEU A 283 0.64 -14.97 -14.43
N LEU A 284 -0.45 -14.86 -15.19
CA LEU A 284 -1.71 -15.54 -14.90
C LEU A 284 -1.64 -17.05 -15.12
N ARG A 285 -0.91 -17.52 -16.14
CA ARG A 285 -0.66 -18.96 -16.36
C ARG A 285 0.14 -19.59 -15.22
N VAL A 286 1.15 -18.90 -14.69
CA VAL A 286 1.86 -19.38 -13.48
C VAL A 286 0.93 -19.39 -12.28
N ALA A 287 0.13 -18.33 -12.11
CA ALA A 287 -0.79 -18.21 -10.99
C ALA A 287 -1.87 -19.29 -10.95
N SER A 288 -2.37 -19.73 -12.12
CA SER A 288 -3.44 -20.73 -12.21
C SER A 288 -2.99 -22.15 -11.88
N ALA A 289 -1.70 -22.44 -11.94
CA ALA A 289 -1.14 -23.73 -11.52
C ALA A 289 -1.03 -23.85 -9.98
N ALA A 290 -1.23 -22.75 -9.25
CA ALA A 290 -1.07 -22.73 -7.80
C ALA A 290 -2.28 -23.32 -7.08
N GLN A 291 -2.01 -24.09 -6.02
CA GLN A 291 -3.03 -24.66 -5.16
C GLN A 291 -3.16 -23.83 -3.88
N LEU A 292 -4.39 -23.54 -3.45
CA LEU A 292 -4.62 -22.90 -2.16
C LEU A 292 -4.17 -23.84 -1.04
N GLY A 293 -3.23 -23.38 -0.22
CA GLY A 293 -2.69 -24.12 0.92
C GLY A 293 -3.39 -23.78 2.23
N ALA A 294 -3.60 -22.49 2.49
CA ALA A 294 -4.32 -22.01 3.67
C ALA A 294 -4.89 -20.61 3.42
N ASP A 295 -6.08 -20.35 3.95
CA ASP A 295 -6.71 -19.03 3.94
C ASP A 295 -7.07 -18.61 5.37
N ASN A 296 -6.38 -17.60 5.86
CA ASN A 296 -6.64 -16.94 7.15
C ASN A 296 -7.04 -15.48 6.94
N THR A 297 -7.72 -15.19 5.83
CA THR A 297 -8.22 -13.86 5.55
C THR A 297 -9.59 -13.61 6.17
N ARG A 298 -9.90 -12.33 6.34
CA ARG A 298 -11.23 -11.84 6.63
C ARG A 298 -11.53 -10.66 5.73
N THR A 299 -12.79 -10.50 5.41
CA THR A 299 -13.29 -9.32 4.71
C THR A 299 -13.57 -8.21 5.70
N VAL A 300 -13.15 -7.00 5.37
CA VAL A 300 -13.47 -5.76 6.08
C VAL A 300 -13.98 -4.74 5.06
N ASP A 301 -14.97 -3.94 5.45
CA ASP A 301 -15.54 -2.92 4.57
C ASP A 301 -14.85 -1.58 4.77
N ILE A 302 -14.33 -0.99 3.69
CA ILE A 302 -13.76 0.36 3.68
C ILE A 302 -14.67 1.33 2.91
N PRO A 303 -14.68 2.63 3.26
CA PRO A 303 -15.34 3.64 2.45
C PRO A 303 -14.76 3.71 1.03
N GLY A 304 -15.61 3.67 0.01
CA GLY A 304 -15.22 3.65 -1.40
C GLY A 304 -14.45 4.89 -1.85
N ARG A 305 -14.66 6.04 -1.21
CA ARG A 305 -13.86 7.26 -1.41
C ARG A 305 -12.37 7.06 -1.18
N LEU A 306 -11.97 6.15 -0.29
CA LEU A 306 -10.55 5.84 -0.04
C LEU A 306 -9.86 5.14 -1.21
N LEU A 307 -10.61 4.65 -2.21
CA LEU A 307 -10.00 4.10 -3.42
C LEU A 307 -9.45 5.18 -4.36
N GLY A 308 -9.84 6.45 -4.15
CA GLY A 308 -9.60 7.55 -5.07
C GLY A 308 -10.49 7.49 -6.32
N ALA A 309 -10.63 8.63 -7.01
CA ALA A 309 -11.41 8.72 -8.23
C ALA A 309 -10.69 8.04 -9.41
N GLN A 310 -11.41 7.20 -10.15
CA GLN A 310 -10.99 6.76 -11.48
C GLN A 310 -11.51 7.79 -12.50
N GLY A 311 -10.70 8.79 -12.83
CA GLY A 311 -11.10 9.81 -13.80
C GLY A 311 -12.15 10.79 -13.25
N ASN A 312 -13.30 10.92 -13.94
CA ASN A 312 -14.37 11.89 -13.64
C ASN A 312 -15.60 11.25 -12.96
N GLU A 313 -15.48 10.05 -12.40
CA GLU A 313 -16.60 9.40 -11.71
C GLU A 313 -17.04 10.19 -10.46
N PRO A 314 -18.36 10.32 -10.22
CA PRO A 314 -18.88 11.00 -9.04
C PRO A 314 -18.41 10.34 -7.74
N GLU A 315 -18.23 11.18 -6.71
CA GLU A 315 -17.92 10.76 -5.35
C GLU A 315 -19.16 10.07 -4.74
N ASP A 316 -19.31 8.76 -4.95
CA ASP A 316 -20.31 7.98 -4.22
C ASP A 316 -19.83 7.74 -2.78
N ASP A 317 -20.16 8.69 -1.90
CA ASP A 317 -19.65 8.81 -0.52
C ASP A 317 -20.12 7.67 0.41
N GLU A 318 -21.19 6.95 0.03
CA GLU A 318 -21.79 5.88 0.84
C GLU A 318 -21.35 4.46 0.45
N SER A 319 -20.70 4.29 -0.69
CA SER A 319 -20.28 2.96 -1.15
C SER A 319 -19.27 2.33 -0.17
N ARG A 320 -19.54 1.07 0.22
CA ARG A 320 -18.61 0.26 1.02
C ARG A 320 -17.99 -0.78 0.11
N VAL A 321 -16.66 -0.86 0.13
CA VAL A 321 -15.90 -1.78 -0.71
C VAL A 321 -15.32 -2.89 0.16
N PRO A 322 -15.64 -4.17 -0.11
CA PRO A 322 -15.05 -5.28 0.61
C PRO A 322 -13.54 -5.35 0.30
N SER A 323 -12.75 -5.47 1.36
CA SER A 323 -11.30 -5.51 1.31
C SER A 323 -10.78 -6.64 2.18
N LEU A 324 -9.68 -7.26 1.78
CA LEU A 324 -9.09 -8.35 2.54
C LEU A 324 -8.09 -7.85 3.57
N MET A 325 -8.07 -8.53 4.71
CA MET A 325 -7.02 -8.47 5.73
C MET A 325 -6.67 -9.89 6.18
N GLY A 326 -5.46 -10.10 6.69
CA GLY A 326 -5.01 -11.42 7.16
C GLY A 326 -3.95 -12.00 6.24
N SER A 327 -3.89 -13.32 6.11
CA SER A 327 -2.87 -13.97 5.28
C SER A 327 -3.42 -15.16 4.51
N ILE A 328 -2.84 -15.40 3.34
CA ILE A 328 -3.08 -16.58 2.52
C ILE A 328 -1.76 -17.22 2.14
N THR A 329 -1.81 -18.54 1.98
CA THR A 329 -0.71 -19.33 1.48
C THR A 329 -1.15 -20.16 0.28
N TRP A 330 -0.36 -20.15 -0.79
CA TRP A 330 -0.47 -21.05 -1.92
C TRP A 330 0.74 -21.97 -2.01
N LYS A 331 0.55 -23.11 -2.68
CA LYS A 331 1.58 -24.09 -3.03
C LYS A 331 1.75 -24.15 -4.54
N GLY A 332 2.99 -24.20 -5.02
CA GLY A 332 3.30 -24.18 -6.46
C GLY A 332 4.72 -23.70 -6.72
N ASP A 333 5.11 -23.62 -7.99
CA ASP A 333 6.36 -22.98 -8.40
C ASP A 333 6.14 -21.48 -8.64
N PHE A 334 6.77 -20.66 -7.81
CA PHE A 334 6.66 -19.20 -7.84
C PHE A 334 7.98 -18.52 -8.21
N SER A 335 8.99 -19.30 -8.60
CA SER A 335 10.32 -18.78 -8.94
C SER A 335 10.24 -17.71 -10.04
N GLY A 336 9.42 -17.98 -11.07
CA GLY A 336 9.12 -17.03 -12.16
C GLY A 336 8.51 -15.70 -11.70
N LEU A 337 7.78 -15.68 -10.58
CA LEU A 337 7.09 -14.50 -10.06
C LEU A 337 7.95 -13.66 -9.11
N ALA A 338 9.15 -14.13 -8.74
CA ALA A 338 9.90 -13.54 -7.64
C ALA A 338 10.17 -12.02 -7.80
N PRO A 339 10.61 -11.49 -8.95
CA PRO A 339 10.83 -10.05 -9.11
C PRO A 339 9.54 -9.24 -8.94
N LEU A 340 8.41 -9.72 -9.46
CA LEU A 340 7.11 -9.06 -9.29
C LEU A 340 6.71 -9.02 -7.81
N LEU A 341 6.82 -10.15 -7.13
CA LEU A 341 6.45 -10.27 -5.71
C LEU A 341 7.32 -9.38 -4.83
N ARG A 342 8.61 -9.23 -5.15
CA ARG A 342 9.51 -8.31 -4.44
C ARG A 342 9.15 -6.85 -4.68
N ALA A 343 8.85 -6.47 -5.92
CA ALA A 343 8.38 -5.13 -6.24
C ALA A 343 7.06 -4.82 -5.50
N VAL A 344 6.09 -5.74 -5.51
CA VAL A 344 4.81 -5.59 -4.81
C VAL A 344 4.97 -5.50 -3.30
N ASN A 345 5.93 -6.23 -2.71
CA ASN A 345 6.24 -6.12 -1.29
C ASN A 345 6.66 -4.70 -0.89
N GLN A 346 7.29 -3.95 -1.79
CA GLN A 346 7.60 -2.54 -1.58
C GLN A 346 6.40 -1.65 -1.90
N LEU A 347 5.81 -1.83 -3.08
CA LEU A 347 4.82 -0.93 -3.68
C LEU A 347 3.40 -1.07 -3.10
N GLY A 348 3.09 -2.20 -2.48
CA GLY A 348 1.71 -2.60 -2.18
C GLY A 348 0.92 -2.96 -3.44
N MET A 349 -0.37 -3.24 -3.27
CA MET A 349 -1.28 -3.62 -4.37
C MET A 349 -2.65 -2.96 -4.27
N GLY A 350 -3.39 -2.94 -5.38
CA GLY A 350 -4.74 -2.36 -5.42
C GLY A 350 -4.77 -0.81 -5.38
N PRO A 351 -5.98 -0.23 -5.49
CA PRO A 351 -6.22 1.21 -5.39
C PRO A 351 -6.15 1.74 -3.95
N GLY A 352 -6.06 3.07 -3.81
CA GLY A 352 -6.14 3.74 -2.50
C GLY A 352 -4.87 3.71 -1.66
N LYS A 353 -3.73 3.34 -2.24
CA LYS A 353 -2.44 3.25 -1.55
C LYS A 353 -1.96 4.58 -0.96
N GLN A 354 -2.33 5.70 -1.57
CA GLN A 354 -2.08 7.03 -1.01
C GLN A 354 -2.75 7.25 0.37
N TYR A 355 -3.74 6.45 0.74
CA TYR A 355 -4.43 6.49 2.02
C TYR A 355 -4.06 5.32 2.94
N GLY A 356 -3.02 4.55 2.60
CA GLY A 356 -2.55 3.41 3.38
C GLY A 356 -3.39 2.16 3.28
N LEU A 357 -3.98 1.93 2.11
CA LEU A 357 -4.58 0.67 1.72
C LEU A 357 -3.57 -0.16 0.93
N GLY A 358 -3.80 -1.48 0.84
CA GLY A 358 -3.04 -2.33 -0.07
C GLY A 358 -1.59 -2.62 0.32
N GLU A 359 -1.17 -2.25 1.53
CA GLU A 359 0.12 -2.67 2.10
C GLU A 359 0.12 -4.19 2.32
N VAL A 360 1.10 -4.87 1.73
CA VAL A 360 1.25 -6.31 1.80
C VAL A 360 2.67 -6.72 2.19
N ASN A 361 2.81 -7.96 2.62
CA ASN A 361 4.09 -8.61 2.88
C ASN A 361 4.10 -9.99 2.22
N VAL A 362 5.15 -10.30 1.46
CA VAL A 362 5.33 -11.54 0.71
C VAL A 362 6.44 -12.38 1.36
N ARG A 363 6.21 -13.70 1.53
CA ARG A 363 7.16 -14.65 2.13
C ARG A 363 7.13 -16.02 1.47
#